data_AF-A0A4Q1VGH9-F1
#
_entry.id   AF-A0A4Q1VGH9-F1
#
_cell.length_a   1.000
_cell.length_b   1.000
_cell.length_c   1.000
_cell.angle_alpha   90.00
_cell.angle_beta   90.00
_cell.angle_gamma   90.00
#
_symmetry.space_group_name_H-M   'P 1'
#
loop_
_entity.id
_entity.type
_entity.pdbx_description
1 polymer ?
#
loop_
_entity_poly.entity_id
_entity_poly.type
_entity_poly.pdbx_seq_one_letter_code
_entity_poly.pdbx_strand_id
1 'polypeptide(L)' 'MSGIVLSSSVRQNLLSLQSTADLLATTQSRLSTGKKVNSALDNPTNFFTAQSLDNRASDINNLLDGIANGVQVLQ' A
#
# COMPACT_ATOMS: atom_id res chain seq x y z
N MET A 1 27.55 -18.75 22.44
CA MET A 1 26.08 -18.73 22.67
C MET A 1 25.61 -20.17 22.78
N SER A 2 25.21 -20.62 23.97
CA SER A 2 24.43 -21.86 24.10
C SER A 2 23.18 -21.70 23.25
N GLY A 3 23.04 -22.53 22.20
CA GLY A 3 21.88 -22.49 21.33
C GLY A 3 20.62 -22.67 22.17
N ILE A 4 19.67 -21.75 22.05
CA ILE A 4 18.37 -21.90 22.68
C ILE A 4 17.74 -23.16 22.08
N VAL A 5 17.75 -24.27 22.82
CA VAL A 5 17.12 -25.52 22.39
C VAL A 5 15.64 -25.39 22.68
N LEU A 6 14.90 -24.89 21.69
CA LEU A 6 13.44 -24.83 21.76
C LEU A 6 12.88 -26.24 21.52
N SER A 7 12.02 -26.71 22.42
CA SER A 7 11.24 -27.92 22.16
C SER A 7 10.37 -27.75 20.91
N SER A 8 9.97 -28.86 20.27
CA SER A 8 9.11 -28.82 19.08
C SER A 8 7.84 -28.00 19.30
N SER A 9 7.17 -28.18 20.44
CA SER A 9 5.97 -27.43 20.82
C SER A 9 6.22 -25.94 21.00
N VAL A 10 7.34 -25.55 21.63
CA VAL A 10 7.66 -24.12 21.82
C VAL A 10 7.99 -23.45 20.48
N ARG A 11 8.68 -24.14 19.55
CA ARG A 11 8.89 -23.60 18.18
C ARG A 11 7.58 -23.42 17.44
N GLN A 12 6.66 -24.37 17.52
CA GLN A 12 5.37 -24.24 16.85
C GLN A 12 4.60 -23.02 17.39
N ASN A 13 4.57 -22.84 18.70
CA ASN A 13 3.95 -21.66 19.32
C ASN A 13 4.64 -20.36 18.89
N LEU A 14 5.98 -20.34 18.85
CA LEU A 14 6.75 -19.19 18.40
C LEU A 14 6.51 -18.87 16.92
N LEU A 15 6.36 -19.87 16.05
CA LEU A 15 5.97 -19.67 14.64
C LEU A 15 4.57 -19.06 14.55
N SER A 16 3.61 -19.54 15.32
CA SER A 16 2.26 -18.96 15.37
C SER A 16 2.25 -17.51 15.86
N LEU A 17 3.08 -17.19 16.86
CA LEU A 17 3.25 -15.82 17.35
C LEU A 17 3.91 -14.90 16.32
N GLN A 18 4.92 -15.40 15.59
CA GLN A 18 5.54 -14.66 14.49
C GLN A 18 4.52 -14.35 13.38
N SER A 19 3.77 -15.34 12.91
CA SER A 19 2.72 -15.10 11.91
C SER A 19 1.65 -14.11 12.38
N THR A 20 1.33 -14.12 13.68
CA THR A 20 0.39 -13.16 14.29
C THR A 20 0.99 -11.76 14.32
N ALA A 21 2.27 -11.62 14.65
CA ALA A 21 2.97 -10.33 14.62
C ALA A 21 3.04 -9.75 13.19
N ASP A 22 3.29 -10.59 12.18
CA ASP A 22 3.29 -10.18 10.76
C ASP A 22 1.90 -9.73 10.29
N LEU A 23 0.85 -10.46 10.70
CA LEU A 23 -0.54 -10.07 10.42
C LEU A 23 -0.90 -8.74 11.10
N LEU A 24 -0.47 -8.55 12.34
CA LEU A 24 -0.66 -7.31 13.08
C LEU A 24 0.03 -6.13 12.38
N ALA A 25 1.30 -6.29 11.98
CA ALA A 25 2.05 -5.25 11.27
C ALA A 25 1.38 -4.87 9.93
N THR A 26 0.94 -5.88 9.16
CA THR A 26 0.20 -5.65 7.91
C THR A 26 -1.11 -4.90 8.17
N THR A 27 -1.84 -5.27 9.22
CA THR A 27 -3.11 -4.64 9.59
C THR A 27 -2.90 -3.18 10.02
N GLN A 28 -1.88 -2.92 10.85
CA GLN A 28 -1.53 -1.56 11.25
C GLN A 28 -1.16 -0.68 10.05
N SER A 29 -0.39 -1.21 9.10
CA SER A 29 -0.07 -0.48 7.86
C SER A 29 -1.32 -0.12 7.08
N ARG A 30 -2.24 -1.08 6.86
CA ARG A 30 -3.50 -0.84 6.17
C ARG A 30 -4.41 0.15 6.89
N LEU A 31 -4.46 0.12 8.22
CA LEU A 31 -5.23 1.08 9.01
C LEU A 31 -4.65 2.49 8.94
N SER A 32 -3.31 2.61 8.99
CA SER A 32 -2.62 3.90 8.92
C SER A 32 -2.79 4.59 7.57
N THR A 33 -2.87 3.83 6.47
CA THR A 33 -2.99 4.38 5.11
C THR A 33 -4.42 4.38 4.58
N GLY A 34 -5.32 3.61 5.19
CA GLY A 34 -6.64 3.31 4.64
C GLY A 34 -6.61 2.47 3.35
N LYS A 35 -5.44 2.00 2.90
CA LYS A 35 -5.28 1.27 1.65
C LYS A 35 -5.05 -0.21 1.91
N LYS A 36 -5.76 -1.06 1.17
CA LYS A 36 -5.53 -2.52 1.18
C LYS A 36 -4.18 -2.90 0.54
N VAL A 37 -3.78 -2.17 -0.49
CA VAL A 37 -2.54 -2.36 -1.28
C VAL A 37 -1.71 -1.10 -1.08
N ASN A 38 -0.60 -1.22 -0.35
CA ASN A 38 0.30 -0.12 -0.01
C ASN A 38 1.57 -0.13 -0.85
N SER A 39 1.96 -1.31 -1.35
CA SER A 39 3.15 -1.51 -2.17
C SER A 39 2.88 -2.42 -3.36
N ALA A 40 3.81 -2.43 -4.31
CA ALA A 40 3.79 -3.38 -5.42
C ALA A 40 3.94 -4.85 -4.96
N LEU A 41 4.52 -5.10 -3.77
CA LEU A 41 4.63 -6.45 -3.22
C LEU A 41 3.27 -6.99 -2.73
N ASP A 42 2.39 -6.10 -2.24
CA ASP A 42 1.06 -6.50 -1.77
C ASP A 42 0.17 -7.00 -2.92
N ASN A 43 0.21 -6.28 -4.05
CA ASN A 43 -0.43 -6.68 -5.30
C ASN A 43 0.09 -5.76 -6.44
N PRO A 44 0.95 -6.25 -7.34
CA PRO A 44 1.58 -5.39 -8.34
C PRO A 44 0.55 -4.84 -9.33
N THR A 45 -0.38 -5.66 -9.80
CA THR A 45 -1.41 -5.24 -10.77
C THR A 45 -2.25 -4.10 -10.24
N ASN A 46 -2.78 -4.24 -9.02
CA ASN A 46 -3.64 -3.21 -8.42
C ASN A 46 -2.84 -1.95 -8.08
N PHE A 47 -1.62 -2.09 -7.58
CA PHE A 47 -0.76 -0.96 -7.23
C PHE A 47 -0.45 -0.09 -8.46
N PHE A 48 0.02 -0.71 -9.55
CA PHE A 48 0.37 0.02 -10.78
C PHE A 48 -0.87 0.50 -11.55
N THR A 49 -2.00 -0.21 -11.47
CA THR A 49 -3.27 0.28 -12.03
C THR A 49 -3.72 1.55 -11.31
N ALA A 50 -3.70 1.56 -9.97
CA ALA A 50 -4.04 2.74 -9.18
C ALA A 50 -3.10 3.91 -9.49
N GLN A 51 -1.79 3.67 -9.56
CA GLN A 51 -0.80 4.70 -9.94
C GLN A 51 -1.05 5.30 -11.33
N SER A 52 -1.39 4.47 -12.32
CA SER A 52 -1.74 4.94 -13.66
C SER A 52 -3.00 5.81 -13.67
N LEU A 53 -4.00 5.46 -12.84
CA LEU A 53 -5.21 6.25 -12.68
C LEU A 53 -4.93 7.59 -11.99
N ASP A 54 -4.08 7.63 -10.96
CA ASP A 54 -3.66 8.87 -10.28
C ASP A 54 -2.92 9.82 -11.25
N ASN A 55 -2.03 9.28 -12.09
CA ASN A 55 -1.36 10.05 -13.15
C ASN A 55 -2.38 10.63 -14.13
N ARG A 56 -3.33 9.81 -14.60
CA ARG A 56 -4.37 10.28 -15.53
C ARG A 56 -5.29 11.34 -14.92
N ALA A 57 -5.61 11.23 -13.64
CA ALA A 57 -6.38 12.26 -12.94
C ALA A 57 -5.61 13.60 -12.87
N SER A 58 -4.30 13.54 -12.66
CA SER A 58 -3.42 14.71 -12.68
C SER A 58 -3.37 15.36 -14.06
N ASP A 59 -3.24 14.56 -15.12
CA ASP A 59 -3.29 15.05 -16.50
C ASP A 59 -4.63 15.71 -16.84
N ILE A 60 -5.74 15.15 -16.37
CA ILE A 60 -7.08 15.74 -16.54
C ILE A 60 -7.20 17.08 -15.81
N ASN A 61 -6.66 17.21 -14.60
CA ASN A 61 -6.66 18.50 -13.89
C ASN A 61 -5.85 19.56 -14.65
N ASN A 62 -4.67 19.20 -15.16
CA ASN A 62 -3.86 20.11 -15.97
C ASN A 62 -4.59 20.53 -17.26
N LEU A 63 -5.29 19.60 -17.91
CA LEU A 63 -6.11 19.90 -19.08
C LEU A 63 -7.27 20.85 -18.73
N LEU A 64 -7.95 20.62 -17.60
CA LEU A 64 -9.04 21.46 -17.12
C LEU A 64 -8.55 22.89 -16.86
N ASP A 65 -7.38 23.05 -16.23
CA ASP A 65 -6.77 24.35 -16.01
C ASP A 65 -6.45 25.06 -17.33
N GLY A 66 -5.92 24.33 -18.32
CA GLY A 66 -5.68 24.86 -19.67
C GLY A 66 -6.97 25.33 -20.35
N ILE A 67 -8.05 24.57 -20.23
CA ILE A 67 -9.37 24.93 -20.77
C ILE A 67 -9.92 26.17 -20.05
N ALA A 68 -9.84 26.24 -18.72
CA ALA A 68 -10.32 27.38 -17.93
C ALA A 68 -9.60 28.68 -18.33
N ASN A 69 -8.28 28.62 -18.51
CA ASN A 69 -7.49 29.75 -19.02
C ASN A 69 -7.92 30.15 -20.45
N GLY A 70 -8.15 29.16 -21.34
CA GLY A 70 -8.63 29.42 -22.70
C GLY A 70 -10.00 30.11 -22.74
N VAL A 71 -10.92 29.70 -21.87
CA VAL A 71 -12.25 30.35 -21.72
C VAL A 71 -12.11 31.77 -21.16
N GLN A 72 -11.17 32.00 -20.23
CA GLN A 72 -10.91 33.34 -19.70
C GLN A 72 -10.40 34.32 -20.77
N VAL A 73 -9.56 33.87 -21.70
CA VAL A 73 -9.05 34.71 -22.79
C VAL A 73 -10.16 35.15 -23.77
N LEU A 74 -11.22 34.36 -23.89
CA LEU A 74 -12.36 34.64 -24.77
C LEU A 74 -13.43 35.55 -24.14
N GLN A 75 -13.33 35.86 -22.83
CA GLN A 75 -14.21 36.78 -22.10
C GLN A 75 -13.63 38.19 -22.11
#